data_AF-A0A2E6CJV7-F1
#
_entry.id   AF-A0A2E6CJV7-F1
#
_cell.length_a   1.000
_cell.length_b   1.000
_cell.length_c   1.000
_cell.angle_alpha   90.00
_cell.angle_beta   90.00
_cell.angle_gamma   90.00
#
_symmetry.space_group_name_H-M   'P 1'
#
loop_
_entity.id
_entity.type
_entity.pdbx_description
1 polymer ?
#
loop_
_entity_poly.entity_id
_entity_poly.type
_entity_poly.pdbx_seq_one_letter_code
_entity_poly.pdbx_strand_id
1 'polypeptide(L)'
;MTQNEHSSTPLLNPAQKNVLSQLGARPSERPEFSDALKEKLKSKLEEVAQSVSGALPDNESLFVNKHLLTQLMGCETRYIAESQESFEWSIPTARGTLSHKAIELSVYWQGPKDSLTLTNEAISRAEQGNDYMGDWVRGLTKGDRAQLCGEVNTRVGSFLETWPPLEKRWKPMLETPIRVELAKGKVVLSGKVDLTLGSAGGNTAGKVIVDFKTGKFSPSHRDDLRFYALLDTIRVGVPPRLVASYYLDQGEFSPETINTDVLESTIARVSSGIVQLAEMRLDMRPPTTQPGPPCRWCLISDSCDDGQEYLDEHSD
;
A
#
# COMPACT_ATOMS: atom_id res chain seq x y z
N MET A 1 -12.52 45.42 -18.35
CA MET A 1 -11.92 45.35 -17.01
C MET A 1 -11.80 43.89 -16.64
N THR A 2 -10.73 43.25 -17.09
CA THR A 2 -10.38 41.86 -16.77
C THR A 2 -9.67 41.86 -15.42
N GLN A 3 -10.31 41.32 -14.39
CA GLN A 3 -9.67 41.08 -13.12
C GLN A 3 -8.60 40.00 -13.34
N ASN A 4 -7.34 40.40 -13.17
CA ASN A 4 -6.22 39.48 -13.00
C ASN A 4 -6.50 38.64 -11.76
N GLU A 5 -6.87 37.37 -11.94
CA GLU A 5 -6.69 36.36 -10.90
C GLU A 5 -5.18 36.19 -10.69
N HIS A 6 -4.62 36.97 -9.78
CA HIS A 6 -3.36 36.64 -9.14
C HIS A 6 -3.56 35.32 -8.40
N SER A 7 -3.22 34.22 -9.08
CA SER A 7 -2.95 32.92 -8.45
C SER A 7 -1.76 33.11 -7.50
N SER A 8 -2.01 33.62 -6.30
CA SER A 8 -1.06 33.62 -5.21
C SER A 8 -0.74 32.16 -4.91
N THR A 9 0.46 31.72 -5.24
CA THR A 9 0.92 30.38 -4.86
C THR A 9 0.86 30.31 -3.33
N PRO A 10 0.11 29.37 -2.74
CA PRO A 10 -0.01 29.29 -1.29
C PRO A 10 1.38 29.17 -0.66
N LEU A 11 1.63 29.98 0.37
CA LEU A 11 2.88 29.95 1.13
C LEU A 11 3.02 28.59 1.82
N LEU A 12 3.90 27.75 1.29
CA LEU A 12 4.16 26.43 1.83
C LEU A 12 4.97 26.51 3.13
N ASN A 13 4.59 25.69 4.10
CA ASN A 13 5.33 25.53 5.34
C ASN A 13 6.61 24.68 5.13
N PRO A 14 7.50 24.56 6.13
CA PRO A 14 8.74 23.80 6.00
C PRO A 14 8.55 22.32 5.65
N ALA A 15 7.55 21.64 6.22
CA ALA A 15 7.29 20.23 5.96
C ALA A 15 6.87 20.01 4.50
N GLN A 16 5.94 20.84 4.01
CA GLN A 16 5.48 20.80 2.62
C GLN A 16 6.60 21.10 1.61
N LYS A 17 7.47 22.08 1.93
CA LYS A 17 8.66 22.40 1.13
C LYS A 17 9.65 21.23 1.08
N ASN A 18 9.85 20.55 2.21
CA ASN A 18 10.70 19.38 2.28
C ASN A 18 10.18 18.27 1.35
N VAL A 19 8.88 17.93 1.42
CA VAL A 19 8.28 16.93 0.52
C VAL A 19 8.45 17.32 -0.96
N LEU A 20 8.18 18.58 -1.32
CA LEU A 20 8.38 19.05 -2.70
C LEU A 20 9.81 18.91 -3.19
N SER A 21 10.79 19.20 -2.34
CA SER A 21 12.21 19.08 -2.70
C SER A 21 12.59 17.64 -3.04
N GLN A 22 11.95 16.65 -2.39
CA GLN A 22 12.19 15.23 -2.62
C GLN A 22 11.38 14.67 -3.82
N LEU A 23 10.17 15.21 -4.05
CA LEU A 23 9.33 14.87 -5.20
C LEU A 23 9.85 15.46 -6.53
N GLY A 24 10.65 16.53 -6.48
CA GLY A 24 11.20 17.18 -7.66
C GLY A 24 12.25 16.33 -8.37
N ALA A 25 12.15 16.25 -9.71
CA ALA A 25 13.25 15.80 -10.58
C ALA A 25 13.08 16.43 -11.95
N ARG A 26 14.15 17.07 -12.46
CA ARG A 26 14.16 17.63 -13.82
C ARG A 26 14.09 16.48 -14.84
N PRO A 27 13.48 16.67 -16.02
CA PRO A 27 13.41 15.62 -17.04
C PRO A 27 14.78 15.02 -17.39
N SER A 28 15.84 15.82 -17.41
CA SER A 28 17.21 15.39 -17.71
C SER A 28 17.87 14.54 -16.62
N GLU A 29 17.30 14.47 -15.42
CA GLU A 29 17.83 13.69 -14.28
C GLU A 29 17.10 12.35 -14.13
N ARG A 30 16.09 12.10 -14.96
CA ARG A 30 15.24 10.93 -14.84
C ARG A 30 15.88 9.74 -15.57
N PRO A 31 15.91 8.56 -14.95
CA PRO A 31 16.49 7.37 -15.58
C PRO A 31 15.64 6.91 -16.77
N GLU A 32 16.32 6.39 -17.78
CA GLU A 32 15.70 5.70 -18.92
C GLU A 32 15.82 4.19 -18.74
N PHE A 33 14.83 3.45 -19.22
CA PHE A 33 14.78 2.00 -19.14
C PHE A 33 14.60 1.38 -20.52
N SER A 34 15.02 0.13 -20.67
CA SER A 34 14.87 -0.61 -21.94
C SER A 34 13.40 -0.95 -22.22
N ASP A 35 12.99 -0.89 -23.49
CA ASP A 35 11.67 -1.36 -23.96
C ASP A 35 11.38 -2.82 -23.58
N ALA A 36 12.43 -3.66 -23.45
CA ALA A 36 12.31 -5.07 -23.14
C ALA A 36 12.08 -5.35 -21.64
N LEU A 37 12.19 -4.34 -20.77
CA LEU A 37 12.16 -4.53 -19.31
C LEU A 37 10.86 -5.19 -18.85
N LYS A 38 9.71 -4.71 -19.33
CA LYS A 38 8.40 -5.27 -18.95
C LYS A 38 8.27 -6.74 -19.32
N GLU A 39 8.64 -7.11 -20.54
CA GLU A 39 8.55 -8.51 -21.00
C GLU A 39 9.48 -9.39 -20.16
N LYS A 40 10.73 -8.96 -19.94
CA LYS A 40 11.70 -9.67 -19.10
C LYS A 40 11.17 -9.92 -17.68
N LEU A 41 10.65 -8.89 -17.00
CA LEU A 41 10.14 -9.01 -15.64
C LEU A 41 8.88 -9.88 -15.58
N LYS A 42 7.96 -9.71 -16.53
CA LYS A 42 6.72 -10.50 -16.58
C LYS A 42 7.03 -11.98 -16.84
N SER A 43 7.92 -12.30 -17.78
CA SER A 43 8.27 -13.70 -18.10
C SER A 43 8.84 -14.46 -16.90
N LYS A 44 9.64 -13.81 -16.05
CA LYS A 44 10.15 -14.43 -14.81
C LYS A 44 9.04 -14.81 -13.84
N LEU A 45 8.05 -13.93 -13.66
CA LEU A 45 6.90 -14.23 -12.81
C LEU A 45 5.96 -15.25 -13.47
N GLU A 46 5.82 -15.22 -14.79
CA GLU A 46 5.02 -16.17 -15.57
C GLU A 46 5.56 -17.59 -15.42
N GLU A 47 6.88 -17.78 -15.48
CA GLU A 47 7.54 -19.08 -15.27
C GLU A 47 7.21 -19.67 -13.89
N VAL A 48 7.32 -18.85 -12.84
CA VAL A 48 6.99 -19.27 -11.47
C VAL A 48 5.51 -19.54 -11.30
N ALA A 49 4.64 -18.65 -11.81
CA ALA A 49 3.20 -18.85 -11.78
C ALA A 49 2.78 -20.14 -12.52
N GLN A 50 3.42 -20.44 -13.66
CA GLN A 50 3.15 -21.66 -14.42
C GLN A 50 3.54 -22.91 -13.63
N SER A 51 4.65 -22.87 -12.88
CA SER A 51 5.13 -23.99 -12.07
C SER A 51 4.14 -24.42 -10.97
N VAL A 52 3.38 -23.47 -10.41
CA VAL A 52 2.36 -23.76 -9.38
C VAL A 52 0.96 -23.94 -9.96
N SER A 53 0.70 -23.42 -11.17
CA SER A 53 -0.65 -23.38 -11.76
C SER A 53 -1.29 -24.76 -11.97
N GLY A 54 -0.49 -25.79 -12.26
CA GLY A 54 -1.00 -27.15 -12.49
C GLY A 54 -1.51 -27.85 -11.23
N ALA A 55 -1.13 -27.37 -10.04
CA ALA A 55 -1.60 -27.88 -8.76
C ALA A 55 -2.86 -27.14 -8.25
N LEU A 56 -3.19 -25.98 -8.84
CA LEU A 56 -4.37 -25.21 -8.46
C LEU A 56 -5.64 -25.79 -9.10
N PRO A 57 -6.76 -25.90 -8.36
CA PRO A 57 -8.04 -26.32 -8.92
C PRO A 57 -8.50 -25.45 -10.11
N ASP A 58 -9.21 -26.03 -11.07
CA ASP A 58 -9.60 -25.36 -12.33
C ASP A 58 -10.45 -24.08 -12.12
N ASN A 59 -11.27 -24.05 -11.07
CA ASN A 59 -12.13 -22.92 -10.71
C ASN A 59 -11.50 -21.94 -9.70
N GLU A 60 -10.24 -22.14 -9.33
CA GLU A 60 -9.55 -21.30 -8.35
C GLU A 60 -8.37 -20.54 -8.95
N SER A 61 -8.09 -19.40 -8.33
CA SER A 61 -6.93 -18.54 -8.58
C SER A 61 -6.22 -18.25 -7.26
N LEU A 62 -4.90 -18.21 -7.31
CA LEU A 62 -4.06 -17.78 -6.21
C LEU A 62 -3.94 -16.25 -6.24
N PHE A 63 -4.55 -15.58 -5.25
CA PHE A 63 -4.46 -14.12 -5.11
C PHE A 63 -3.29 -13.74 -4.21
N VAL A 64 -2.38 -12.92 -4.74
CA VAL A 64 -1.20 -12.45 -4.02
C VAL A 64 -1.27 -10.94 -3.88
N ASN A 65 -1.09 -10.45 -2.67
CA ASN A 65 -0.98 -9.02 -2.36
C ASN A 65 0.15 -8.79 -1.36
N LYS A 66 0.52 -7.52 -1.17
CA LYS A 66 1.64 -7.13 -0.30
C LYS A 66 1.48 -7.56 1.16
N HIS A 67 0.25 -7.58 1.67
CA HIS A 67 -0.04 -7.96 3.05
C HIS A 67 0.18 -9.45 3.27
N LEU A 68 -0.34 -10.28 2.37
CA LEU A 68 -0.12 -11.73 2.37
C LEU A 68 1.37 -12.08 2.28
N LEU A 69 2.12 -11.42 1.38
CA LEU A 69 3.55 -11.61 1.27
C LEU A 69 4.28 -11.27 2.57
N THR A 70 3.88 -10.19 3.25
CA THR A 70 4.48 -9.79 4.53
C THR A 70 4.14 -10.75 5.66
N GLN A 71 2.88 -11.20 5.76
CA GLN A 71 2.47 -12.17 6.78
C GLN A 71 3.16 -13.52 6.60
N LEU A 72 3.08 -14.08 5.40
CA LEU A 72 3.61 -15.40 5.07
C LEU A 72 5.13 -15.46 5.32
N MET A 73 5.86 -14.44 4.84
CA MET A 73 7.31 -14.37 5.01
C MET A 73 7.73 -13.93 6.42
N GLY A 74 6.80 -13.43 7.22
CA GLY A 74 7.02 -13.11 8.63
C GLY A 74 6.96 -14.36 9.51
N CYS A 75 5.92 -15.18 9.34
CA CYS A 75 5.76 -16.48 9.99
C CYS A 75 4.58 -17.23 9.35
N GLU A 76 4.83 -18.41 8.76
CA GLU A 76 3.79 -19.17 8.06
C GLU A 76 2.75 -19.73 9.04
N THR A 77 3.17 -20.18 10.23
CA THR A 77 2.25 -20.66 11.27
C THR A 77 1.27 -19.57 11.69
N ARG A 78 1.76 -18.33 11.85
CA ARG A 78 0.90 -17.18 12.15
C ARG A 78 -0.04 -16.87 10.99
N TYR A 79 0.47 -16.89 9.76
CA TYR A 79 -0.35 -16.69 8.57
C TYR A 79 -1.51 -17.68 8.50
N ILE A 80 -1.27 -18.97 8.74
CA ILE A 80 -2.33 -20.00 8.76
C ILE A 80 -3.37 -19.69 9.83
N ALA A 81 -2.94 -19.39 11.07
CA ALA A 81 -3.85 -19.05 12.16
C ALA A 81 -4.73 -17.82 11.82
N GLU A 82 -4.12 -16.75 11.31
CA GLU A 82 -4.86 -15.53 10.92
C GLU A 82 -5.77 -15.75 9.69
N SER A 83 -5.42 -16.68 8.79
CA SER A 83 -6.24 -16.98 7.60
C SER A 83 -7.54 -17.72 7.90
N GLN A 84 -7.63 -18.34 9.08
CA GLN A 84 -8.83 -19.06 9.54
C GLN A 84 -9.83 -18.12 10.24
N GLU A 85 -9.37 -16.95 10.69
CA GLU A 85 -10.23 -15.94 11.31
C GLU A 85 -11.14 -15.27 10.27
N SER A 86 -12.39 -15.02 10.67
CA SER A 86 -13.27 -14.20 9.86
C SER A 86 -12.87 -12.74 10.00
N PHE A 87 -12.75 -12.03 8.87
CA PHE A 87 -12.45 -10.61 8.91
C PHE A 87 -13.57 -9.83 9.58
N GLU A 88 -13.21 -9.04 10.60
CA GLU A 88 -14.12 -8.09 11.25
C GLU A 88 -13.57 -6.65 11.17
N TRP A 89 -14.48 -5.71 10.92
CA TRP A 89 -14.14 -4.30 11.02
C TRP A 89 -13.94 -3.88 12.47
N SER A 90 -12.93 -3.04 12.67
CA SER A 90 -12.64 -2.39 13.94
C SER A 90 -12.29 -0.94 13.68
N ILE A 91 -12.30 -0.10 14.73
CA ILE A 91 -11.92 1.32 14.61
C ILE A 91 -10.54 1.48 13.96
N PRO A 92 -9.48 0.70 14.35
CA PRO A 92 -8.18 0.81 13.72
C PRO A 92 -8.16 0.47 12.22
N THR A 93 -8.88 -0.57 11.78
CA THR A 93 -8.90 -0.99 10.37
C THR A 93 -9.74 -0.05 9.51
N ALA A 94 -10.91 0.37 9.99
CA ALA A 94 -11.77 1.32 9.29
C ALA A 94 -11.13 2.71 9.16
N ARG A 95 -10.43 3.17 10.20
CA ARG A 95 -9.70 4.44 10.20
C ARG A 95 -8.74 4.55 9.01
N GLY A 96 -7.98 3.49 8.70
CA GLY A 96 -7.06 3.49 7.56
C GLY A 96 -7.78 3.76 6.25
N THR A 97 -8.78 2.95 5.96
CA THR A 97 -9.59 3.05 4.74
C THR A 97 -10.28 4.41 4.61
N LEU A 98 -10.88 4.91 5.70
CA LEU A 98 -11.61 6.17 5.70
C LEU A 98 -10.68 7.38 5.60
N SER A 99 -9.49 7.36 6.21
CA SER A 99 -8.49 8.40 6.02
C SER A 99 -8.04 8.49 4.57
N HIS A 100 -7.78 7.36 3.91
CA HIS A 100 -7.40 7.36 2.49
C HIS A 100 -8.53 7.90 1.62
N LYS A 101 -9.78 7.54 1.91
CA LYS A 101 -10.95 8.09 1.21
C LYS A 101 -11.08 9.60 1.41
N ALA A 102 -10.87 10.10 2.62
CA ALA A 102 -10.91 11.54 2.90
C ALA A 102 -9.76 12.30 2.18
N ILE A 103 -8.57 11.72 2.10
CA ILE A 103 -7.43 12.26 1.34
C ILE A 103 -7.72 12.25 -0.17
N GLU A 104 -8.32 11.19 -0.71
CA GLU A 104 -8.82 11.13 -2.09
C GLU A 104 -9.80 12.28 -2.36
N LEU A 105 -10.77 12.48 -1.46
CA LEU A 105 -11.74 13.57 -1.56
C LEU A 105 -11.08 14.94 -1.54
N SER A 106 -9.95 15.15 -0.83
CA SER A 106 -9.25 16.44 -0.83
C SER A 106 -8.87 16.93 -2.24
N VAL A 107 -8.70 16.02 -3.20
CA VAL A 107 -8.38 16.34 -4.59
C VAL A 107 -9.63 16.64 -5.41
N TYR A 108 -10.63 15.77 -5.34
CA TYR A 108 -11.78 15.79 -6.25
C TYR A 108 -13.00 16.57 -5.71
N TRP A 109 -13.10 16.74 -4.39
CA TRP A 109 -14.16 17.48 -3.74
C TRP A 109 -14.12 18.97 -4.12
N GLN A 110 -15.30 19.52 -4.41
CA GLN A 110 -15.49 20.92 -4.82
C GLN A 110 -15.93 21.84 -3.65
N GLY A 111 -16.28 21.27 -2.50
CA GLY A 111 -16.64 22.03 -1.30
C GLY A 111 -15.43 22.37 -0.42
N PRO A 112 -15.67 22.76 0.85
CA PRO A 112 -14.62 23.01 1.83
C PRO A 112 -13.70 21.80 1.98
N LYS A 113 -12.39 22.05 2.05
CA LYS A 113 -11.34 21.03 2.11
C LYS A 113 -10.66 20.95 3.49
N ASP A 114 -11.32 21.47 4.52
CA ASP A 114 -10.85 21.27 5.89
C ASP A 114 -10.98 19.80 6.28
N SER A 115 -10.13 19.37 7.22
CA SER A 115 -9.99 17.95 7.59
C SER A 115 -11.30 17.34 8.09
N LEU A 116 -12.10 18.09 8.83
CA LEU A 116 -13.33 17.60 9.44
C LEU A 116 -14.43 17.43 8.40
N THR A 117 -14.57 18.37 7.47
CA THR A 117 -15.49 18.25 6.34
C THR A 117 -15.16 17.00 5.50
N LEU A 118 -13.89 16.81 5.13
CA LEU A 118 -13.46 15.64 4.34
C LEU A 118 -13.66 14.32 5.10
N THR A 119 -13.40 14.33 6.41
CA THR A 119 -13.62 13.16 7.28
C THR A 119 -15.10 12.79 7.34
N ASN A 120 -15.97 13.76 7.59
CA ASN A 120 -17.42 13.53 7.65
C ASN A 120 -17.97 13.05 6.30
N GLU A 121 -17.48 13.59 5.20
CA GLU A 121 -17.87 13.15 3.85
C GLU A 121 -17.42 11.71 3.58
N ALA A 122 -16.19 11.33 3.96
CA ALA A 122 -15.71 9.96 3.81
C ALA A 122 -16.54 8.96 4.63
N ILE A 123 -16.85 9.28 5.90
CA ILE A 123 -17.68 8.44 6.77
C ILE A 123 -19.11 8.35 6.22
N SER A 124 -19.70 9.47 5.82
CA SER A 124 -21.05 9.51 5.24
C SER A 124 -21.17 8.63 3.99
N ARG A 125 -20.16 8.65 3.12
CA ARG A 125 -20.11 7.77 1.93
C ARG A 125 -19.97 6.30 2.28
N ALA A 126 -19.13 5.97 3.26
CA ALA A 126 -19.03 4.60 3.74
C ALA A 126 -20.35 4.12 4.35
N GLU A 127 -21.02 4.97 5.14
CA GLU A 127 -22.33 4.70 5.75
C GLU A 127 -23.44 4.48 4.71
N GLN A 128 -23.31 5.04 3.50
CA GLN A 128 -24.25 4.83 2.38
C GLN A 128 -23.92 3.58 1.55
N GLY A 129 -22.79 2.92 1.79
CA GLY A 129 -22.39 1.70 1.11
C GLY A 129 -23.30 0.51 1.46
N ASN A 130 -23.54 -0.35 0.47
CA ASN A 130 -24.25 -1.63 0.64
C ASN A 130 -23.29 -2.80 0.88
N ASP A 131 -22.11 -2.51 1.43
CA ASP A 131 -21.08 -3.49 1.75
C ASP A 131 -20.92 -3.67 3.26
N TYR A 132 -20.08 -4.63 3.63
CA TYR A 132 -19.81 -4.96 5.03
C TYR A 132 -19.26 -3.77 5.85
N MET A 133 -18.53 -2.84 5.22
CA MET A 133 -18.08 -1.61 5.88
C MET A 133 -19.25 -0.69 6.18
N GLY A 134 -20.16 -0.49 5.23
CA GLY A 134 -21.36 0.33 5.44
C GLY A 134 -22.25 -0.21 6.55
N ASP A 135 -22.47 -1.53 6.60
CA ASP A 135 -23.21 -2.17 7.70
C ASP A 135 -22.54 -1.93 9.05
N TRP A 136 -21.22 -2.12 9.12
CA TRP A 136 -20.46 -1.90 10.35
C TRP A 136 -20.49 -0.43 10.81
N VAL A 137 -20.31 0.54 9.91
CA VAL A 137 -20.37 1.97 10.24
C VAL A 137 -21.74 2.37 10.78
N ARG A 138 -22.83 1.84 10.19
CA ARG A 138 -24.21 2.07 10.68
C ARG A 138 -24.46 1.46 12.06
N GLY A 139 -23.76 0.39 12.40
CA GLY A 139 -23.87 -0.31 13.69
C GLY A 139 -23.08 0.33 14.84
N LEU A 140 -22.25 1.33 14.57
CA LEU A 140 -21.41 1.95 15.60
C LEU A 140 -22.23 2.67 16.69
N THR A 141 -21.76 2.57 17.93
CA THR A 141 -22.29 3.44 19.00
C THR A 141 -21.92 4.90 18.74
N LYS A 142 -22.62 5.83 19.40
CA LYS A 142 -22.27 7.26 19.30
C LYS A 142 -20.83 7.54 19.75
N GLY A 143 -20.34 6.80 20.74
CA GLY A 143 -18.97 6.91 21.25
C GLY A 143 -17.96 6.44 20.21
N ASP A 144 -18.16 5.24 19.67
CA ASP A 144 -17.25 4.66 18.67
C ASP A 144 -17.23 5.48 17.38
N ARG A 145 -18.38 6.00 16.95
CA ARG A 145 -18.47 6.91 15.79
C ARG A 145 -17.69 8.21 16.03
N ALA A 146 -17.77 8.77 17.24
CA ALA A 146 -17.00 9.95 17.61
C ALA A 146 -15.50 9.66 17.65
N GLN A 147 -15.09 8.52 18.21
CA GLN A 147 -13.70 8.06 18.22
C GLN A 147 -13.18 7.89 16.78
N LEU A 148 -13.90 7.16 15.93
CA LEU A 148 -13.53 6.94 14.53
C LEU A 148 -13.37 8.26 13.78
N CYS A 149 -14.31 9.20 13.96
CA CYS A 149 -14.22 10.53 13.37
C CYS A 149 -12.97 11.28 13.85
N GLY A 150 -12.68 11.28 15.16
CA GLY A 150 -11.48 11.91 15.71
C GLY A 150 -10.18 11.32 15.16
N GLU A 151 -10.09 9.99 15.08
CA GLU A 151 -8.91 9.29 14.56
C GLU A 151 -8.70 9.53 13.06
N VAL A 152 -9.77 9.52 12.26
CA VAL A 152 -9.69 9.84 10.82
C VAL A 152 -9.32 11.31 10.61
N ASN A 153 -9.97 12.22 11.32
CA ASN A 153 -9.72 13.66 11.22
C ASN A 153 -8.28 14.02 11.58
N THR A 154 -7.70 13.36 12.58
CA THR A 154 -6.29 13.56 12.96
C THR A 154 -5.36 13.23 11.80
N ARG A 155 -5.53 12.07 11.15
CA ARG A 155 -4.70 11.66 10.00
C ARG A 155 -4.86 12.57 8.80
N VAL A 156 -6.10 12.97 8.48
CA VAL A 156 -6.40 13.88 7.36
C VAL A 156 -5.83 15.26 7.64
N GLY A 157 -5.96 15.76 8.88
CA GLY A 157 -5.37 17.02 9.32
C GLY A 157 -3.84 17.01 9.16
N SER A 158 -3.16 15.97 9.66
CA SER A 158 -1.72 15.79 9.48
C SER A 158 -1.33 15.81 7.99
N PHE A 159 -2.06 15.09 7.13
CA PHE A 159 -1.82 15.14 5.69
C PHE A 159 -1.94 16.55 5.12
N LEU A 160 -3.04 17.26 5.40
CA LEU A 160 -3.26 18.62 4.86
C LEU A 160 -2.22 19.63 5.38
N GLU A 161 -1.73 19.43 6.59
CA GLU A 161 -0.71 20.27 7.21
C GLU A 161 0.68 19.99 6.64
N THR A 162 1.08 18.73 6.50
CA THR A 162 2.48 18.38 6.19
C THR A 162 2.73 18.05 4.72
N TRP A 163 1.72 17.58 3.99
CA TRP A 163 1.82 17.28 2.56
C TRP A 163 1.51 18.53 1.71
N PRO A 164 2.30 18.83 0.66
CA PRO A 164 2.04 19.98 -0.18
C PRO A 164 0.72 19.82 -0.95
N PRO A 165 -0.08 20.88 -1.12
CA PRO A 165 -1.35 20.79 -1.86
C PRO A 165 -1.16 20.13 -3.23
N LEU A 166 -1.95 19.09 -3.50
CA LEU A 166 -1.85 18.32 -4.74
C LEU A 166 -2.28 19.16 -5.93
N GLU A 167 -1.34 19.46 -6.83
CA GLU A 167 -1.60 20.24 -8.03
C GLU A 167 -2.06 19.36 -9.21
N LYS A 168 -3.04 19.85 -9.99
CA LYS A 168 -3.53 19.13 -11.19
C LYS A 168 -2.40 18.77 -12.16
N ARG A 169 -1.40 19.63 -12.32
CA ARG A 169 -0.25 19.41 -13.22
C ARG A 169 0.63 18.22 -12.81
N TRP A 170 0.55 17.77 -11.55
CA TRP A 170 1.27 16.57 -11.09
C TRP A 170 0.54 15.28 -11.48
N LYS A 171 -0.65 15.37 -12.12
CA LYS A 171 -1.48 14.22 -12.50
C LYS A 171 -1.72 13.24 -11.33
N PRO A 172 -2.20 13.72 -10.16
CA PRO A 172 -2.42 12.86 -9.01
C PRO A 172 -3.50 11.81 -9.31
N MET A 173 -3.20 10.55 -9.01
CA MET A 173 -4.20 9.48 -8.97
C MET A 173 -4.11 8.81 -7.61
N LEU A 174 -5.21 8.83 -6.86
CA LEU A 174 -5.29 8.23 -5.53
C LEU A 174 -6.04 6.90 -5.59
N GLU A 175 -5.79 6.05 -4.60
CA GLU A 175 -6.50 4.79 -4.38
C GLU A 175 -6.59 3.93 -5.67
N THR A 176 -5.52 3.95 -6.47
CA THR A 176 -5.52 3.36 -7.81
C THR A 176 -5.30 1.85 -7.72
N PRO A 177 -6.25 1.02 -8.20
CA PRO A 177 -6.06 -0.43 -8.24
C PRO A 177 -5.00 -0.79 -9.28
N ILE A 178 -4.17 -1.76 -8.91
CA ILE A 178 -3.16 -2.34 -9.79
C ILE A 178 -3.25 -3.86 -9.77
N ARG A 179 -3.11 -4.48 -10.95
CA ARG A 179 -3.33 -5.91 -11.15
C ARG A 179 -2.42 -6.44 -12.26
N VAL A 180 -1.82 -7.60 -12.02
CA VAL A 180 -1.08 -8.39 -13.00
C VAL A 180 -1.60 -9.82 -12.94
N GLU A 181 -2.04 -10.34 -14.07
CA GLU A 181 -2.49 -11.73 -14.21
C GLU A 181 -1.41 -12.55 -14.89
N LEU A 182 -1.14 -13.73 -14.32
CA LEU A 182 -0.13 -14.69 -14.74
C LEU A 182 -0.78 -16.07 -14.87
N ALA A 183 -0.17 -16.95 -15.67
CA ALA A 183 -0.64 -18.30 -15.93
C ALA A 183 -2.14 -18.33 -16.31
N LYS A 184 -2.52 -17.45 -17.25
CA LYS A 184 -3.91 -17.27 -17.70
C LYS A 184 -4.91 -16.95 -16.56
N GLY A 185 -4.47 -16.18 -15.57
CA GLY A 185 -5.30 -15.76 -14.43
C GLY A 185 -5.30 -16.74 -13.25
N LYS A 186 -4.52 -17.82 -13.32
CA LYS A 186 -4.34 -18.76 -12.19
C LYS A 186 -3.58 -18.14 -11.02
N VAL A 187 -2.70 -17.18 -11.29
CA VAL A 187 -2.05 -16.38 -10.26
C VAL A 187 -2.32 -14.91 -10.54
N VAL A 188 -2.84 -14.19 -9.55
CA VAL A 188 -3.22 -12.79 -9.67
C VAL A 188 -2.48 -11.99 -8.62
N LEU A 189 -1.56 -11.13 -9.06
CA LEU A 189 -0.90 -10.15 -8.22
C LEU A 189 -1.76 -8.88 -8.21
N SER A 190 -2.12 -8.37 -7.04
CA SER A 190 -2.96 -7.16 -6.96
C SER A 190 -2.67 -6.30 -5.75
N GLY A 191 -3.06 -5.03 -5.86
CA GLY A 191 -2.96 -4.06 -4.78
C GLY A 191 -3.66 -2.76 -5.11
N LYS A 192 -3.59 -1.81 -4.19
CA LYS A 192 -4.18 -0.48 -4.33
C LYS A 192 -3.16 0.55 -3.84
N VAL A 193 -2.76 1.43 -4.74
CA VAL A 193 -1.74 2.45 -4.47
C VAL A 193 -2.42 3.70 -3.92
N ASP A 194 -1.95 4.21 -2.78
CA ASP A 194 -2.56 5.36 -2.11
C ASP A 194 -2.45 6.63 -2.96
N LEU A 195 -1.27 6.92 -3.50
CA LEU A 195 -1.03 8.06 -4.37
C LEU A 195 0.02 7.74 -5.44
N THR A 196 -0.30 8.07 -6.70
CA THR A 196 0.68 8.19 -7.77
C THR A 196 0.74 9.61 -8.30
N LEU A 197 1.94 10.05 -8.65
CA LEU A 197 2.21 11.36 -9.24
C LEU A 197 3.00 11.19 -10.52
N GLY A 198 2.70 12.00 -11.53
CA GLY A 198 3.41 12.06 -12.79
C GLY A 198 3.10 10.87 -13.71
N SER A 199 3.89 10.77 -14.78
CA SER A 199 3.77 9.71 -15.79
C SER A 199 5.14 9.45 -16.40
N ALA A 200 5.33 8.28 -17.02
CA ALA A 200 6.46 8.06 -17.91
C ALA A 200 6.35 8.99 -19.14
N GLY A 201 7.50 9.34 -19.72
CA GLY A 201 7.60 10.03 -21.01
C GLY A 201 8.46 9.18 -21.95
N GLY A 202 7.83 8.45 -22.87
CA GLY A 202 8.52 7.35 -23.54
C GLY A 202 9.11 6.38 -22.51
N ASN A 203 10.41 6.09 -22.64
CA ASN A 203 11.15 5.22 -21.74
C ASN A 203 11.76 5.91 -20.52
N THR A 204 11.56 7.21 -20.38
CA THR A 204 12.05 8.00 -19.24
C THR A 204 11.07 7.89 -18.06
N ALA A 205 11.57 7.40 -16.93
CA ALA A 205 10.77 7.22 -15.72
C ALA A 205 10.43 8.56 -15.06
N GLY A 206 9.14 8.90 -15.03
CA GLY A 206 8.64 10.16 -14.43
C GLY A 206 7.64 9.98 -13.31
N LYS A 207 7.13 8.75 -13.09
CA LYS A 207 6.11 8.47 -12.08
C LYS A 207 6.73 8.32 -10.68
N VAL A 208 6.04 8.80 -9.66
CA VAL A 208 6.34 8.54 -8.23
C VAL A 208 5.15 7.82 -7.61
N ILE A 209 5.42 6.81 -6.78
CA ILE A 209 4.40 6.11 -5.98
C ILE A 209 4.62 6.44 -4.51
N VAL A 210 3.54 6.77 -3.80
CA VAL A 210 3.58 7.13 -2.38
C VAL A 210 2.54 6.30 -1.63
N ASP A 211 2.94 5.77 -0.48
CA ASP A 211 2.07 5.05 0.46
C ASP A 211 2.07 5.81 1.79
N PHE A 212 0.88 6.13 2.30
CA PHE A 212 0.72 6.93 3.51
C PHE A 212 0.67 6.00 4.72
N LYS A 213 1.55 6.27 5.68
CA LYS A 213 1.69 5.48 6.90
C LYS A 213 1.48 6.34 8.14
N THR A 214 1.20 5.66 9.25
CA THR A 214 1.28 6.23 10.59
C THR A 214 2.08 5.29 11.47
N GLY A 215 2.76 5.83 12.48
CA GLY A 215 3.55 5.06 13.43
C GLY A 215 5.00 4.92 12.98
N LYS A 216 5.69 3.95 13.57
CA LYS A 216 7.13 3.76 13.35
C LYS A 216 7.44 3.20 11.97
N PHE A 217 8.65 3.48 11.52
CA PHE A 217 9.23 2.85 10.35
C PHE A 217 9.20 1.32 10.49
N SER A 218 8.81 0.64 9.41
CA SER A 218 8.93 -0.81 9.27
C SER A 218 9.62 -1.12 7.94
N PRO A 219 10.60 -2.04 7.91
CA PRO A 219 11.21 -2.51 6.66
C PRO A 219 10.17 -3.01 5.64
N SER A 220 9.09 -3.64 6.11
CA SER A 220 8.01 -4.13 5.23
C SER A 220 7.32 -3.02 4.44
N HIS A 221 7.33 -1.76 4.92
CA HIS A 221 6.77 -0.64 4.19
C HIS A 221 7.54 -0.35 2.88
N ARG A 222 8.84 -0.64 2.83
CA ARG A 222 9.63 -0.54 1.59
C ARG A 222 9.29 -1.67 0.64
N ASP A 223 9.19 -2.90 1.14
CA ASP A 223 8.86 -4.06 0.32
C ASP A 223 7.45 -3.96 -0.29
N ASP A 224 6.49 -3.41 0.46
CA ASP A 224 5.16 -3.04 -0.01
C ASP A 224 5.20 -2.13 -1.26
N LEU A 225 6.04 -1.09 -1.21
CA LEU A 225 6.17 -0.12 -2.29
C LEU A 225 6.93 -0.68 -3.49
N ARG A 226 7.96 -1.50 -3.24
CA ARG A 226 8.68 -2.23 -4.28
C ARG A 226 7.74 -3.17 -5.05
N PHE A 227 6.83 -3.85 -4.35
CA PHE A 227 5.77 -4.65 -4.97
C PHE A 227 4.91 -3.81 -5.92
N TYR A 228 4.46 -2.62 -5.48
CA TYR A 228 3.71 -1.70 -6.36
C TYR A 228 4.54 -1.21 -7.55
N ALA A 229 5.82 -0.89 -7.36
CA ALA A 229 6.71 -0.50 -8.44
C ALA A 229 6.85 -1.61 -9.49
N LEU A 230 7.01 -2.86 -9.07
CA LEU A 230 7.07 -4.01 -9.98
C LEU A 230 5.78 -4.17 -10.78
N LEU A 231 4.62 -4.11 -10.13
CA LEU A 231 3.34 -4.25 -10.84
C LEU A 231 3.11 -3.08 -11.81
N ASP A 232 3.48 -1.87 -11.42
CA ASP A 232 3.36 -0.68 -12.28
C ASP A 232 4.30 -0.77 -13.48
N THR A 233 5.51 -1.29 -13.29
CA THR A 233 6.47 -1.54 -14.36
C THR A 233 5.90 -2.54 -15.38
N ILE A 234 5.30 -3.64 -14.93
CA ILE A 234 4.69 -4.65 -15.81
C ILE A 234 3.47 -4.07 -16.53
N ARG A 235 2.68 -3.23 -15.86
CA ARG A 235 1.53 -2.57 -16.47
C ARG A 235 1.98 -1.60 -17.57
N VAL A 236 2.90 -0.69 -17.25
CA VAL A 236 3.23 0.49 -18.08
C VAL A 236 4.35 0.24 -19.08
N GLY A 237 5.34 -0.60 -18.77
CA GLY A 237 6.57 -0.73 -19.56
C GLY A 237 7.79 -0.07 -18.91
N VAL A 238 7.56 0.93 -18.07
CA VAL A 238 8.59 1.78 -17.45
C VAL A 238 8.30 1.86 -15.95
N PRO A 239 9.31 1.65 -15.08
CA PRO A 239 9.10 1.73 -13.64
C PRO A 239 8.81 3.16 -13.18
N PRO A 240 8.17 3.35 -12.01
CA PRO A 240 8.24 4.62 -11.33
C PRO A 240 9.71 4.96 -11.04
N ARG A 241 10.09 6.24 -11.09
CA ARG A 241 11.46 6.66 -10.77
C ARG A 241 11.77 6.54 -9.28
N LEU A 242 10.73 6.68 -8.46
CA LEU A 242 10.82 6.82 -7.01
C LEU A 242 9.57 6.20 -6.38
N VAL A 243 9.77 5.50 -5.28
CA VAL A 243 8.69 5.18 -4.34
C VAL A 243 8.98 5.83 -2.99
N ALA A 244 7.96 6.12 -2.20
CA ALA A 244 8.17 6.65 -0.86
C ALA A 244 7.07 6.24 0.12
N SER A 245 7.47 5.90 1.34
CA SER A 245 6.54 5.90 2.47
C SER A 245 6.52 7.30 3.04
N TYR A 246 5.33 7.85 3.28
CA TYR A 246 5.17 9.12 3.97
C TYR A 246 4.50 8.90 5.33
N TYR A 247 5.23 9.18 6.41
CA TYR A 247 4.79 8.98 7.79
C TYR A 247 4.08 10.24 8.27
N LEU A 248 2.75 10.22 8.25
CA LEU A 248 1.90 11.39 8.51
C LEU A 248 2.12 11.99 9.92
N ASP A 249 2.37 11.14 10.92
CA ASP A 249 2.60 11.53 12.31
C ASP A 249 3.98 12.16 12.55
N GLN A 250 4.94 11.90 11.66
CA GLN A 250 6.30 12.44 11.75
C GLN A 250 6.57 13.53 10.71
N GLY A 251 5.70 13.68 9.70
CA GLY A 251 5.94 14.52 8.53
C GLY A 251 7.15 14.05 7.70
N GLU A 252 7.55 12.78 7.85
CA GLU A 252 8.78 12.24 7.27
C GLU A 252 8.53 11.55 5.93
N PHE A 253 9.31 11.92 4.92
CA PHE A 253 9.32 11.30 3.61
C PHE A 253 10.52 10.36 3.51
N SER A 254 10.26 9.07 3.35
CA SER A 254 11.29 8.02 3.23
C SER A 254 11.34 7.50 1.78
N PRO A 255 12.19 8.09 0.91
CA PRO A 255 12.30 7.73 -0.49
C PRO A 255 13.12 6.46 -0.73
N GLU A 256 12.81 5.77 -1.83
CA GLU A 256 13.67 4.78 -2.47
C GLU A 256 13.62 4.95 -3.99
N THR A 257 14.79 5.10 -4.61
CA THR A 257 14.92 5.14 -6.08
C THR A 257 14.74 3.73 -6.63
N ILE A 258 13.90 3.59 -7.65
CA ILE A 258 13.70 2.31 -8.31
C ILE A 258 14.68 2.18 -9.47
N ASN A 259 15.43 1.08 -9.45
CA ASN A 259 16.33 0.67 -10.51
C ASN A 259 16.10 -0.82 -10.83
N THR A 260 16.83 -1.36 -11.80
CA THR A 260 16.70 -2.75 -12.22
C THR A 260 16.99 -3.73 -11.08
N ASP A 261 17.99 -3.47 -10.24
CA ASP A 261 18.37 -4.37 -9.15
C ASP A 261 17.28 -4.47 -8.08
N VAL A 262 16.64 -3.35 -7.75
CA VAL A 262 15.47 -3.33 -6.84
C VAL A 262 14.33 -4.16 -7.43
N LEU A 263 14.03 -4.02 -8.73
CA LEU A 263 12.98 -4.78 -9.39
C LEU A 263 13.30 -6.29 -9.43
N GLU A 264 14.55 -6.66 -9.70
CA GLU A 264 15.00 -8.05 -9.71
C GLU A 264 14.93 -8.69 -8.31
N SER A 265 15.35 -7.95 -7.27
CA SER A 265 15.17 -8.38 -5.87
C SER A 265 13.70 -8.53 -5.51
N THR A 266 12.83 -7.65 -6.03
CA THR A 266 11.38 -7.72 -5.80
C THR A 266 10.78 -8.94 -6.48
N ILE A 267 11.21 -9.27 -7.70
CA ILE A 267 10.82 -10.52 -8.37
C ILE A 267 11.19 -11.71 -7.51
N ALA A 268 12.42 -11.80 -7.01
CA ALA A 268 12.83 -12.92 -6.17
C ALA A 268 11.93 -13.10 -4.95
N ARG A 269 11.60 -12.00 -4.25
CA ARG A 269 10.66 -12.00 -3.12
C ARG A 269 9.26 -12.45 -3.54
N VAL A 270 8.70 -11.88 -4.60
CA VAL A 270 7.34 -12.21 -5.06
C VAL A 270 7.26 -13.66 -5.54
N SER A 271 8.26 -14.13 -6.29
CA SER A 271 8.37 -15.51 -6.75
C SER A 271 8.39 -16.49 -5.58
N SER A 272 9.22 -16.23 -4.56
CA SER A 272 9.24 -17.04 -3.34
C SER A 272 7.87 -17.05 -2.65
N GLY A 273 7.22 -15.89 -2.56
CA GLY A 273 5.91 -15.77 -1.94
C GLY A 273 4.79 -16.48 -2.72
N ILE A 274 4.83 -16.50 -4.06
CA ILE A 274 3.88 -17.25 -4.89
C ILE A 274 3.98 -18.75 -4.57
N VAL A 275 5.21 -19.28 -4.52
CA VAL A 275 5.46 -20.70 -4.23
C VAL A 275 5.01 -21.04 -2.81
N GLN A 276 5.47 -20.31 -1.80
CA GLN A 276 5.09 -20.54 -0.40
C GLN A 276 3.58 -20.44 -0.20
N LEU A 277 2.92 -19.46 -0.85
CA LEU A 277 1.47 -19.30 -0.71
C LEU A 277 0.71 -20.47 -1.36
N ALA A 278 1.19 -20.97 -2.51
CA ALA A 278 0.62 -22.16 -3.12
C ALA A 278 0.80 -23.40 -2.22
N GLU A 279 2.00 -23.59 -1.66
CA GLU A 279 2.29 -24.70 -0.74
C GLU A 279 1.39 -24.68 0.50
N MET A 280 1.21 -23.51 1.12
CA MET A 280 0.35 -23.34 2.29
C MET A 280 -1.13 -23.52 1.95
N ARG A 281 -1.59 -23.00 0.81
CA ARG A 281 -3.00 -23.11 0.41
C ARG A 281 -3.40 -24.54 0.01
N LEU A 282 -2.43 -25.32 -0.49
CA LEU A 282 -2.64 -26.69 -0.96
C LEU A 282 -2.17 -27.74 0.07
N ASP A 283 -1.82 -27.34 1.29
CA ASP A 283 -1.31 -28.21 2.36
C ASP A 283 -0.17 -29.14 1.90
N MET A 284 0.71 -28.66 1.03
CA MET A 284 1.77 -29.48 0.42
C MET A 284 2.91 -29.81 1.41
N ARG A 285 3.05 -29.00 2.47
CA ARG A 285 4.02 -29.18 3.55
C ARG A 285 3.54 -28.46 4.82
N PRO A 286 4.04 -28.82 6.01
CA PRO A 286 3.74 -28.08 7.23
C PRO A 286 4.27 -26.62 7.17
N PRO A 287 3.58 -25.68 7.85
CA PRO A 287 4.04 -24.30 7.99
C PRO A 287 5.28 -24.22 8.86
N THR A 288 6.17 -23.30 8.54
CA THR A 288 7.36 -22.99 9.35
C THR A 288 7.08 -21.86 10.34
N THR A 289 7.67 -21.99 11.52
CA THR A 289 7.62 -20.96 12.57
C THR A 289 8.86 -20.09 12.49
N GLN A 290 8.66 -18.77 12.62
CA GLN A 290 9.71 -17.76 12.58
C GLN A 290 9.45 -16.76 13.71
N PRO A 291 10.10 -16.92 14.87
CA PRO A 291 9.93 -16.01 15.99
C PRO A 291 10.50 -14.62 15.68
N GLY A 292 9.83 -13.59 16.21
CA GLY A 292 10.27 -12.21 16.04
C GLY A 292 9.35 -11.21 16.72
N PRO A 293 9.59 -9.90 16.57
CA PRO A 293 8.77 -8.85 17.18
C PRO A 293 7.25 -9.02 17.02
N PRO A 294 6.73 -9.53 15.88
CA PRO A 294 5.31 -9.74 15.71
C PRO A 294 4.69 -10.81 16.64
N CYS A 295 5.48 -11.63 17.35
CA CYS A 295 4.99 -12.58 18.36
C CYS A 295 4.19 -11.91 19.47
N ARG A 296 4.49 -10.64 19.81
CA ARG A 296 3.79 -9.85 20.86
C ARG A 296 2.29 -9.65 20.59
N TRP A 297 1.86 -9.85 19.34
CA TRP A 297 0.49 -9.67 18.90
C TRP A 297 0.00 -10.87 18.07
N CYS A 298 0.63 -12.04 18.24
CA CYS A 298 0.26 -13.26 17.53
C CYS A 298 -0.95 -13.92 18.20
N LEU A 299 -1.96 -14.32 17.41
CA LEU A 299 -3.20 -14.95 17.91
C LEU A 299 -2.97 -16.28 18.65
N ILE A 300 -1.89 -16.98 18.31
CA ILE A 300 -1.53 -18.29 18.86
C ILE A 300 -0.30 -18.20 19.77
N SER A 301 0.04 -17.00 20.27
CA SER A 301 1.21 -16.80 21.13
C SER A 301 1.24 -17.78 22.30
N ASP A 302 0.10 -17.97 22.95
CA ASP A 302 -0.01 -18.76 24.19
C ASP A 302 0.20 -20.26 23.98
N SER A 303 0.12 -20.73 22.73
CA SER A 303 0.30 -22.14 22.35
C SER A 303 1.46 -22.35 21.38
N CYS A 304 2.38 -21.39 21.26
CA CYS A 304 3.52 -21.43 20.36
C CYS A 304 4.82 -21.35 21.16
N ASP A 305 5.47 -22.51 21.36
CA ASP A 305 6.70 -22.63 22.18
C ASP A 305 7.80 -21.68 21.70
N ASP A 306 8.13 -21.69 20.41
CA ASP A 306 9.16 -20.80 19.83
C ASP A 306 8.80 -19.29 20.00
N GLY A 307 7.51 -18.98 19.99
CA GLY A 307 7.00 -17.64 20.19
C GLY A 307 7.14 -17.17 21.65
N GLN A 308 6.84 -18.05 22.60
CA GLN A 308 7.02 -17.80 24.04
C GLN A 308 8.49 -17.65 24.38
N GLU A 309 9.35 -18.53 23.87
CA GLU A 309 10.82 -18.45 24.08
C GLU A 309 11.36 -17.09 23.62
N TYR A 310 10.97 -16.62 22.43
CA TYR A 310 11.35 -15.29 21.95
C TYR A 310 10.87 -14.15 22.85
N LEU A 311 9.62 -14.22 23.34
CA LEU A 311 9.04 -13.19 24.20
C LEU A 311 9.73 -13.14 25.57
N ASP A 312 10.05 -14.29 26.14
CA ASP A 312 10.76 -14.42 27.40
C ASP A 312 12.18 -13.84 27.28
N GLU A 313 12.91 -14.15 26.21
CA GLU A 313 14.26 -13.59 25.95
C GLU A 313 14.26 -12.06 25.73
N HIS A 314 13.13 -11.49 25.29
CA HIS A 314 12.99 -10.07 24.96
C HIS A 314 12.01 -9.34 25.89
N SER A 315 11.83 -9.86 27.10
CA SER A 315 11.02 -9.27 28.16
C SER A 315 11.83 -8.27 29.01
N ASP A 316 12.17 -7.14 28.40
CA ASP A 316 12.68 -5.93 29.09
C ASP A 316 11.66 -4.78 29.00
#